data_AF-A0A533VJG7-F1
#
_entry.id   AF-A0A533VJG7-F1
#
_cell.length_a   1.000
_cell.length_b   1.000
_cell.length_c   1.000
_cell.angle_alpha   90.00
_cell.angle_beta   90.00
_cell.angle_gamma   90.00
#
_symmetry.space_group_name_H-M   'P 1'
#
loop_
_entity.id
_entity.type
_entity.pdbx_description
1 polymer ?
#
loop_
_entity_poly.entity_id
_entity_poly.type
_entity_poly.pdbx_seq_one_letter_code
_entity_poly.pdbx_strand_id
1 'polypeptide(L)' 'MQNSLMNTTTVKKLTYAEKVDLYDKLIKTNPNLERKGDTIPCTSLNGDVFTYLSKSGSVAFRRNTPKFRTHFLRELET' A
#
# COMPACT_ATOMS: atom_id res chain seq x y z
N MET A 1 -23.68 36.07 -8.72
CA MET A 1 -22.46 35.78 -7.93
C MET A 1 -22.86 34.80 -6.84
N GLN A 2 -22.31 33.56 -6.83
CA GLN A 2 -22.30 32.72 -5.62
C GLN A 2 -21.09 31.81 -5.71
N ASN A 3 -20.28 31.86 -4.66
CA ASN A 3 -18.88 31.46 -4.64
C ASN A 3 -18.64 29.95 -4.58
N SER A 4 -17.56 29.57 -5.25
CA SER A 4 -16.76 28.36 -5.11
C SER A 4 -16.61 27.91 -3.65
N LEU A 5 -17.04 26.68 -3.34
CA LEU A 5 -16.63 25.94 -2.15
C LEU A 5 -15.52 24.99 -2.56
N MET A 6 -14.28 25.46 -2.38
CA MET A 6 -13.08 24.66 -2.40
C MET A 6 -13.09 23.82 -1.12
N ASN A 7 -13.51 22.56 -1.21
CA ASN A 7 -13.35 21.58 -0.16
C ASN A 7 -11.87 21.19 -0.06
N THR A 8 -11.10 22.06 0.60
CA THR A 8 -9.74 21.77 1.05
C THR A 8 -9.82 20.66 2.09
N THR A 9 -9.88 19.42 1.60
CA THR A 9 -9.60 18.24 2.41
C THR A 9 -8.17 18.40 2.86
N THR A 10 -7.99 18.92 4.07
CA THR A 10 -6.71 18.92 4.75
C THR A 10 -6.40 17.45 4.94
N VAL A 11 -5.61 16.87 4.03
CA VAL A 11 -5.21 15.47 4.14
C VAL A 11 -4.39 15.38 5.43
N LYS A 12 -5.02 14.90 6.51
CA LYS A 12 -4.38 14.75 7.81
C LYS A 12 -3.11 13.93 7.58
N LYS A 13 -1.94 14.53 7.81
CA LYS A 13 -0.66 13.84 7.67
C LYS A 13 -0.56 12.81 8.78
N LEU A 14 -0.83 11.56 8.44
CA LEU A 14 -0.74 10.44 9.38
C LEU A 14 0.70 10.21 9.81
N THR A 15 0.90 9.99 11.10
CA THR A 15 2.17 9.53 11.67
C THR A 15 2.50 8.12 11.21
N TYR A 16 3.76 7.70 11.37
CA TYR A 16 4.16 6.34 11.02
C TYR A 16 3.38 5.29 11.84
N ALA A 17 3.18 5.54 13.14
CA ALA A 17 2.42 4.65 14.01
C ALA A 17 0.95 4.51 13.55
N GLU A 18 0.26 5.62 13.26
CA GLU A 18 -1.12 5.58 12.73
C GLU A 18 -1.21 4.81 11.40
N LYS A 19 -0.17 4.91 10.55
CA LYS A 19 -0.12 4.14 9.29
C LYS A 19 0.09 2.65 9.51
N VAL A 20 0.89 2.26 10.51
CA VAL A 20 1.04 0.85 10.91
C VAL A 20 -0.29 0.29 11.41
N ASP A 21 -1.02 1.03 12.24
CA ASP A 21 -2.32 0.60 12.75
C ASP A 21 -3.35 0.39 11.63
N LEU A 22 -3.36 1.29 10.64
CA LEU A 22 -4.22 1.16 9.45
C LEU A 22 -3.81 -0.03 8.58
N TYR A 23 -2.51 -0.25 8.41
CA TYR A 23 -1.98 -1.41 7.70
C TYR A 23 -2.41 -2.71 8.39
N ASP A 24 -2.36 -2.77 9.72
CA ASP A 24 -2.78 -3.94 10.49
C ASP A 24 -4.28 -4.21 10.40
N LYS A 25 -5.10 -3.14 10.41
CA LYS A 25 -6.54 -3.26 10.16
C LYS A 25 -6.81 -3.83 8.78
N LEU A 26 -6.08 -3.38 7.75
CA LEU A 26 -6.21 -3.88 6.39
C LEU A 26 -5.88 -5.39 6.31
N ILE A 27 -4.80 -5.83 6.95
CA ILE A 27 -4.42 -7.25 6.99
C ILE A 27 -5.53 -8.08 7.63
N LYS A 28 -6.07 -7.62 8.76
CA LYS A 28 -7.16 -8.30 9.48
C LYS A 28 -8.45 -8.46 8.65
N THR A 29 -8.64 -7.67 7.59
CA THR A 29 -9.81 -7.85 6.70
C THR A 29 -9.74 -9.12 5.86
N ASN A 30 -8.56 -9.72 5.69
CA ASN A 30 -8.38 -10.92 4.91
C ASN A 30 -7.57 -11.97 5.70
N PRO A 31 -8.21 -13.06 6.19
CA PRO A 31 -7.55 -14.05 7.03
C PRO A 31 -6.44 -14.84 6.32
N ASN A 32 -6.37 -14.78 4.98
CA ASN A 32 -5.31 -15.42 4.21
C ASN A 32 -4.01 -14.61 4.20
N LEU A 33 -4.05 -13.36 4.68
CA LEU A 33 -2.88 -12.49 4.76
C LEU A 33 -2.13 -12.72 6.06
N GLU A 34 -0.86 -13.08 5.95
CA GLU A 34 0.06 -13.18 7.07
C GLU A 34 0.84 -11.87 7.21
N ARG A 35 0.85 -11.28 8.41
CA ARG A 35 1.75 -10.18 8.75
C ARG A 35 3.13 -10.76 9.07
N LYS A 36 4.17 -10.22 8.43
CA LYS A 36 5.58 -10.54 8.68
C LYS A 36 6.39 -9.26 8.90
N GLY A 37 7.60 -9.43 9.44
CA GLY A 37 8.58 -8.35 9.60
C GLY A 37 8.39 -7.51 10.86
N ASP A 38 9.27 -7.70 11.84
CA ASP A 38 9.24 -6.97 13.12
C ASP A 38 9.61 -5.49 12.97
N THR A 39 10.61 -5.19 12.12
CA THR A 39 11.14 -3.83 11.93
C THR A 39 10.51 -3.10 10.74
N ILE A 40 10.10 -3.85 9.71
CA ILE A 40 9.45 -3.32 8.51
C ILE A 40 8.20 -4.18 8.28
N PRO A 41 7.00 -3.68 8.60
CA PRO A 41 5.78 -4.43 8.43
C PRO A 41 5.62 -4.84 6.96
N CYS A 42 5.49 -6.14 6.71
CA CYS A 42 5.25 -6.71 5.40
C CYS A 42 4.11 -7.72 5.45
N THR A 43 3.49 -7.98 4.30
CA THR A 43 2.44 -8.99 4.17
C THR A 43 2.87 -10.07 3.21
N SER A 44 2.60 -11.31 3.60
CA SER A 44 2.68 -12.45 2.71
C SER A 44 1.31 -13.09 2.51
N LEU A 45 1.11 -13.62 1.31
CA LEU A 45 0.00 -14.48 0.96
C LEU A 45 0.60 -15.82 0.55
N ASN A 46 0.21 -16.94 1.18
CA ASN A 46 0.75 -18.27 0.90
C ASN A 46 2.29 -18.34 0.96
N GLY A 47 2.91 -17.61 1.89
CA GLY A 47 4.38 -17.56 2.03
C GLY A 47 5.09 -16.52 1.15
N ASP A 48 4.43 -15.99 0.13
CA ASP A 48 5.01 -14.97 -0.76
C ASP A 48 4.76 -13.56 -0.24
N VAL A 49 5.83 -12.87 0.15
CA VAL A 49 5.77 -11.45 0.53
C VAL A 49 5.47 -10.61 -0.71
N PHE A 50 4.34 -9.90 -0.69
CA PHE A 50 3.90 -9.09 -1.82
C PHE A 50 3.65 -7.62 -1.47
N THR A 51 3.60 -7.21 -0.20
CA THR A 51 3.69 -5.78 0.16
C THR A 51 4.56 -5.53 1.38
N TYR A 52 5.06 -4.29 1.50
CA TYR A 52 5.70 -3.79 2.72
C TYR A 52 5.39 -2.31 2.94
N LEU A 53 5.38 -1.89 4.20
CA LEU A 53 5.26 -0.50 4.61
C LEU A 53 6.66 0.12 4.76
N SER A 54 7.02 1.03 3.86
CA SER A 54 8.29 1.76 3.94
C SER A 54 8.34 2.66 5.17
N LYS A 55 9.55 3.04 5.61
CA LYS A 55 9.75 4.02 6.70
C LYS A 55 9.17 5.40 6.40
N SER A 56 9.02 5.76 5.12
CA SER A 56 8.31 6.98 4.71
C SER A 56 6.78 6.88 4.89
N GLY A 57 6.29 5.69 5.25
CA GLY A 57 4.88 5.39 5.41
C GLY A 57 4.15 5.27 4.08
N SER A 58 4.81 4.71 3.07
CA SER A 58 4.21 4.32 1.80
C SER A 58 4.13 2.80 1.72
N VAL A 59 3.01 2.25 1.26
CA VAL A 59 2.91 0.80 0.99
C VAL A 59 3.46 0.54 -0.40
N ALA A 60 4.46 -0.32 -0.48
CA ALA A 60 5.03 -0.77 -1.73
C ALA A 60 4.56 -2.20 -2.02
N PHE A 61 4.13 -2.43 -3.24
CA PHE A 61 3.75 -3.76 -3.73
C PHE A 61 4.94 -4.39 -4.44
N ARG A 62 5.34 -5.58 -3.99
CA ARG A 62 6.29 -6.42 -4.71
C ARG A 62 5.65 -6.85 -6.02
N ARG A 63 6.30 -6.50 -7.11
CA ARG A 63 5.85 -6.77 -8.47
C ARG A 63 6.12 -8.24 -8.81
N ASN A 64 5.28 -9.14 -8.31
CA ASN A 64 5.42 -10.58 -8.57
C ASN A 64 4.24 -11.09 -9.42
N THR A 65 4.29 -10.85 -10.72
CA THR A 65 3.79 -11.81 -11.72
C THR A 65 4.42 -11.50 -13.09
N PRO A 66 4.89 -12.51 -13.84
CA PRO A 66 5.31 -12.34 -15.23
C PRO A 66 4.22 -11.68 -16.09
N LYS A 67 2.95 -12.00 -15.84
CA LYS A 67 1.78 -11.40 -16.52
C LYS A 67 1.71 -9.87 -16.39
N PHE A 68 1.95 -9.32 -15.19
CA PHE A 68 1.98 -7.86 -15.00
C PHE A 68 3.20 -7.21 -15.64
N ARG A 69 4.37 -7.88 -15.65
CA ARG A 69 5.57 -7.38 -16.32
C ARG A 69 5.35 -7.25 -17.82
N THR A 70 4.80 -8.27 -18.47
CA THR A 70 4.55 -8.25 -19.92
C THR A 70 3.54 -7.18 -20.32
N HIS A 71 2.45 -7.02 -19.57
CA HIS A 71 1.48 -5.95 -19.84
C HIS A 71 2.09 -4.56 -19.65
N PHE A 72 2.93 -4.37 -18.62
CA PHE A 72 3.53 -3.06 -18.35
C PHE A 72 4.68 -2.70 -19.30
N LEU A 73 5.49 -3.67 -19.73
CA LEU A 73 6.55 -3.42 -20.72
C LEU A 73 5.96 -3.00 -22.07
N ARG A 74 4.82 -3.58 -22.46
CA ARG A 74 4.10 -3.19 -23.68
C ARG A 74 3.63 -1.71 -23.65
N GLU A 75 3.26 -1.20 -22.49
CA GLU A 75 2.76 0.18 -22.31
C GLU A 75 3.89 1.23 -22.17
N LEU A 76 5.14 0.81 -21.97
CA LEU A 76 6.30 1.71 -21.88
C LEU A 76 7.17 1.75 -23.15
N GLU A 77 6.83 0.94 -24.15
CA GLU A 77 7.48 0.92 -25.47
C GLU A 77 6.72 1.76 -26.53
N THR A 78 5.86 2.69 -26.10
CA THR A 78 5.23 3.74 -26.93
C THR A 78 5.66 5.12 -26.49
#